data_AF-A0A6B3FSR7-F1
#
_entry.id   AF-A0A6B3FSR7-F1
#
_cell.length_a   1.000
_cell.length_b   1.000
_cell.length_c   1.000
_cell.angle_alpha   90.00
_cell.angle_beta   90.00
_cell.angle_gamma   90.00
#
_symmetry.space_group_name_H-M   'P 1'
#
loop_
_entity.id
_entity.type
_entity.pdbx_description
1 polymer ?
#
loop_
_entity_poly.entity_id
_entity_poly.type
_entity_poly.pdbx_seq_one_letter_code
_entity_poly.pdbx_strand_id
1 'polypeptide(L)'
;PIFLINLPVGIAGLILGAKFISESRAPKAVRLDLPGVALITLAMLMLIYPLTRGHELGWPLWGHLSMAGSLVVFAVLVIHQRRKALTDGSPLIELSLFRVKSFAAGIAVQLTFGVGLGIFFLVWTLYMQTGLGWSVLRAGVTGIPFSVAVSVAAGISVQKLVPRFGRKVLQAGALLMIAGLLIYLWESEQYGMGISSWQMAVPLVVMGVGMGLIVAPLTDMVL
;
A
#
# COMPACT_ATOMS: atom_id res chain seq x y z
N PRO A 1 24.67 -3.03 1.51
CA PRO A 1 24.99 -1.57 1.44
C PRO A 1 23.77 -0.65 1.22
N ILE A 2 22.77 -1.05 0.43
CA ILE A 2 21.52 -0.27 0.19
C ILE A 2 20.60 -0.11 1.41
N PHE A 3 20.61 -1.05 2.37
CA PHE A 3 19.79 -0.96 3.58
C PHE A 3 20.32 0.01 4.64
N LEU A 4 21.58 0.46 4.53
CA LEU A 4 22.15 1.44 5.45
C LEU A 4 21.49 2.82 5.29
N ILE A 5 20.87 3.13 4.15
CA ILE A 5 20.16 4.40 3.94
C ILE A 5 18.90 4.51 4.81
N ASN A 6 18.29 3.36 5.16
CA ASN A 6 17.13 3.30 6.04
C ASN A 6 17.52 3.47 7.51
N LEU A 7 18.80 3.30 7.87
CA LEU A 7 19.24 3.35 9.26
C LEU A 7 19.20 4.79 9.82
N PRO A 8 19.73 5.83 9.15
CA PRO A 8 19.58 7.22 9.58
C PRO A 8 18.12 7.67 9.61
N VAL A 9 17.34 7.29 8.60
CA VAL A 9 15.91 7.64 8.51
C VAL A 9 15.13 6.96 9.63
N GLY A 10 15.43 5.69 9.93
CA GLY A 10 14.83 4.94 11.03
C GLY A 10 15.17 5.51 12.40
N ILE A 11 16.43 5.93 12.62
CA ILE A 11 16.85 6.61 13.85
C ILE A 11 16.13 7.95 13.99
N ALA A 12 16.08 8.77 12.93
CA ALA A 12 15.36 10.04 12.94
C ALA A 12 13.86 9.84 13.22
N GLY A 13 13.25 8.82 12.60
CA GLY A 13 11.87 8.42 12.84
C GLY A 13 11.62 7.97 14.28
N LEU A 14 12.54 7.22 14.90
CA LEU A 14 12.45 6.82 16.31
C LEU A 14 12.53 8.03 17.25
N ILE A 15 13.45 8.96 17.00
CA ILE A 15 13.61 10.17 17.82
C ILE A 15 12.38 11.05 17.72
N LEU A 16 11.87 11.27 16.50
CA LEU A 16 10.66 12.08 16.28
C LEU A 16 9.41 11.37 16.82
N GLY A 17 9.31 10.06 16.62
CA GLY A 17 8.23 9.24 17.18
C GLY A 17 8.18 9.32 18.70
N ALA A 18 9.31 9.10 19.38
CA ALA A 18 9.40 9.21 20.83
C ALA A 18 9.09 10.63 21.35
N LYS A 19 9.36 11.67 20.54
CA LYS A 19 9.15 13.07 20.93
C LYS A 19 7.73 13.57 20.68
N PHE A 20 7.05 13.09 19.64
CA PHE A 20 5.78 13.65 19.16
C PHE A 20 4.59 12.68 19.21
N ILE A 21 4.81 11.37 19.32
CA ILE A 21 3.74 10.38 19.45
C ILE A 21 3.43 10.23 20.94
N SER A 22 2.29 10.80 21.35
CA SER A 22 1.72 10.51 22.67
C SER A 22 1.19 9.07 22.65
N GLU A 23 1.63 8.23 23.59
CA GLU A 23 1.12 6.87 23.75
C GLU A 23 -0.40 6.90 23.96
N SER A 24 -1.16 6.51 22.93
CA SER A 24 -2.60 6.31 23.06
C SER A 24 -2.83 4.99 23.78
N ARG A 25 -2.87 5.02 25.11
CA ARG A 25 -3.24 3.87 25.92
C ARG A 25 -4.73 3.58 25.72
N ALA A 26 -5.03 2.52 24.97
CA ALA A 26 -6.39 2.01 24.85
C ALA A 26 -6.95 1.68 26.25
N PRO A 27 -8.08 2.27 26.68
CA PRO A 27 -8.64 2.09 28.03
C PRO A 27 -9.11 0.67 28.37
N LYS A 28 -9.15 -0.23 27.37
CA LYS A 28 -9.55 -1.63 27.54
C LYS A 28 -8.53 -2.53 26.84
N ALA A 29 -7.89 -3.40 27.60
CA ALA A 29 -7.07 -4.47 27.06
C ALA A 29 -7.97 -5.43 26.26
N VAL A 30 -7.97 -5.28 24.94
CA VAL A 30 -8.55 -6.27 24.03
C VAL A 30 -7.81 -7.58 24.30
N ARG A 31 -8.53 -8.65 24.65
CA ARG A 31 -7.93 -9.96 24.89
C ARG A 31 -7.25 -10.42 23.61
N LEU A 32 -5.92 -10.53 23.65
CA LEU A 32 -5.11 -10.86 22.48
C LEU A 32 -5.52 -12.24 21.95
N ASP A 33 -5.94 -12.31 20.68
CA ASP A 33 -6.33 -13.56 20.02
C ASP A 33 -5.12 -14.35 19.55
N LEU A 34 -4.33 -14.92 20.46
CA LEU A 34 -3.11 -15.68 20.11
C LEU A 34 -3.39 -16.77 19.05
N PRO A 35 -4.47 -17.57 19.15
CA PRO A 35 -4.80 -18.56 18.12
C PRO A 35 -5.12 -17.94 16.76
N GLY A 36 -5.91 -16.86 16.74
CA GLY A 36 -6.19 -16.12 15.50
C GLY A 36 -4.93 -15.51 14.87
N VAL A 37 -4.03 -14.96 15.69
CA VAL A 37 -2.73 -14.41 15.26
C VAL A 37 -1.85 -15.52 14.67
N ALA A 38 -1.78 -16.69 15.31
CA ALA A 38 -1.03 -17.82 14.78
C ALA A 38 -1.60 -18.30 13.44
N LEU A 39 -2.93 -18.43 13.34
CA LEU A 39 -3.61 -18.86 12.11
C LEU A 39 -3.40 -17.88 10.95
N ILE A 40 -3.55 -16.57 11.18
CA ILE A 40 -3.34 -15.57 10.11
C ILE A 40 -1.87 -15.50 9.70
N THR A 41 -0.94 -15.59 10.65
CA THR A 41 0.50 -15.62 10.36
C THR A 41 0.85 -16.84 9.52
N LEU A 42 0.35 -18.02 9.90
CA LEU A 42 0.58 -19.25 9.16
C LEU A 42 -0.03 -19.20 7.75
N ALA A 43 -1.28 -18.74 7.62
CA ALA A 43 -1.95 -18.62 6.33
C ALA A 43 -1.21 -17.66 5.40
N MET A 44 -0.79 -16.50 5.92
CA MET A 44 0.01 -15.52 5.18
C MET A 44 1.37 -16.06 4.77
N LEU A 45 2.06 -16.78 5.66
CA LEU A 45 3.36 -17.38 5.36
C LEU A 45 3.25 -18.45 4.27
N MET A 46 2.25 -19.34 4.38
CA MET A 46 1.99 -20.38 3.37
C MET A 46 1.63 -19.80 2.00
N LEU A 47 1.07 -18.59 1.94
CA LEU A 47 0.73 -17.91 0.69
C LEU A 47 1.92 -17.10 0.13
N ILE A 48 2.54 -16.25 0.94
CA ILE A 48 3.53 -15.25 0.49
C ILE A 48 4.89 -15.91 0.20
N TYR A 49 5.31 -16.90 0.99
CA TYR A 49 6.61 -17.55 0.82
C TYR A 49 6.78 -18.22 -0.55
N PRO A 50 5.88 -19.11 -1.01
CA PRO A 50 6.01 -19.70 -2.34
C PRO A 50 5.73 -18.70 -3.46
N LEU A 51 4.99 -17.62 -3.23
CA LEU A 51 4.78 -16.57 -4.24
C LEU A 51 6.06 -15.76 -4.49
N THR A 52 6.83 -15.50 -3.43
CA THR A 52 8.07 -14.72 -3.52
C THR A 52 9.27 -15.55 -3.95
N ARG A 53 9.40 -16.79 -3.46
CA ARG A 53 10.52 -17.69 -3.79
C ARG A 53 10.21 -18.72 -4.87
N GLY A 54 8.95 -18.84 -5.29
CA GLY A 54 8.52 -19.84 -6.27
C GLY A 54 9.25 -19.72 -7.59
N HIS A 55 9.42 -18.50 -8.11
CA HIS A 55 10.15 -18.28 -9.37
C HIS A 55 11.62 -18.72 -9.27
N GLU A 56 12.31 -18.37 -8.19
CA GLU A 56 13.72 -18.74 -7.96
C GLU A 56 13.91 -20.25 -7.79
N LEU A 57 12.92 -20.93 -7.22
CA LEU A 57 12.93 -22.37 -6.93
C LEU A 57 12.35 -23.23 -8.07
N GLY A 58 11.97 -22.62 -9.20
CA GLY A 58 11.39 -23.33 -10.34
C GLY A 58 9.96 -23.86 -10.11
N TRP A 59 9.20 -23.19 -9.25
CA TRP A 59 7.79 -23.49 -8.94
C TRP A 59 7.54 -24.93 -8.50
N PRO A 60 8.13 -25.36 -7.37
CA PRO A 60 8.00 -26.73 -6.91
C PRO A 60 6.54 -27.07 -6.54
N LEU A 61 6.18 -28.35 -6.66
CA LEU A 61 4.84 -28.87 -6.32
C LEU A 61 4.40 -28.50 -4.89
N TRP A 62 5.32 -28.52 -3.92
CA TRP A 62 5.01 -28.11 -2.54
C TRP A 62 4.63 -26.64 -2.42
N GLY A 63 5.13 -25.76 -3.32
CA GLY A 63 4.75 -24.36 -3.35
C GLY A 63 3.28 -24.20 -3.71
N HIS A 64 2.83 -24.89 -4.76
CA HIS A 64 1.42 -24.92 -5.16
C HIS A 64 0.52 -25.52 -4.06
N LEU A 65 0.96 -26.62 -3.44
CA LEU A 65 0.24 -27.24 -2.33
C LEU A 65 0.18 -26.32 -1.09
N SER A 66 1.24 -25.56 -0.81
CA SER A 66 1.26 -24.56 0.26
C SER A 66 0.27 -23.43 -0.01
N MET A 67 0.22 -22.92 -1.24
CA MET A 67 -0.77 -21.91 -1.64
C MET A 67 -2.20 -22.44 -1.54
N ALA A 68 -2.47 -23.66 -2.02
CA ALA A 68 -3.77 -24.30 -1.87
C ALA A 68 -4.13 -24.53 -0.39
N GLY A 69 -3.16 -24.97 0.41
CA GLY A 69 -3.30 -25.17 1.86
C GLY A 69 -3.63 -23.88 2.61
N SER A 70 -3.09 -22.73 2.19
CA SER A 70 -3.41 -21.44 2.80
C SER A 70 -4.90 -21.12 2.73
N LEU A 71 -5.62 -21.52 1.67
CA LEU A 71 -7.07 -21.32 1.55
C LEU A 71 -7.83 -22.06 2.65
N VAL A 72 -7.37 -23.27 2.99
CA VAL A 72 -7.92 -24.07 4.09
C VAL A 72 -7.65 -23.38 5.42
N VAL A 73 -6.43 -22.89 5.66
CA VAL A 73 -6.08 -22.17 6.90
C VAL A 73 -6.87 -20.86 7.02
N PHE A 74 -7.08 -20.12 5.93
CA PHE A 74 -7.96 -18.95 5.91
C PHE A 74 -9.42 -19.31 6.22
N ALA A 75 -9.94 -20.42 5.68
CA ALA A 75 -11.28 -20.88 5.99
C ALA A 75 -11.41 -21.23 7.49
N VAL A 76 -10.41 -21.91 8.07
CA VAL A 76 -10.35 -22.21 9.50
C VAL A 76 -10.30 -20.92 10.33
N LEU A 77 -9.50 -19.92 9.92
CA LEU A 77 -9.46 -18.61 10.56
C LEU A 77 -10.83 -17.93 10.54
N VAL A 78 -11.53 -17.92 9.39
CA VAL A 78 -12.87 -17.32 9.27
C VAL A 78 -13.86 -18.02 10.21
N ILE A 79 -13.84 -19.35 10.28
CA ILE A 79 -14.69 -20.11 11.21
C ILE A 79 -14.35 -19.78 12.66
N HIS A 80 -13.06 -19.72 13.00
CA HIS A 80 -12.57 -19.37 14.33
C HIS A 80 -13.04 -17.97 14.75
N GLN A 81 -12.88 -16.97 13.87
CA GLN A 81 -13.31 -15.60 14.14
C GLN A 81 -14.82 -15.47 14.26
N ARG A 82 -15.62 -16.19 13.45
CA ARG A 82 -17.08 -16.22 13.59
C ARG A 82 -17.52 -16.79 14.94
N ARG A 83 -16.90 -17.88 15.39
CA ARG A 83 -17.19 -18.46 16.71
C ARG A 83 -16.81 -17.49 17.82
N LYS A 84 -15.62 -16.89 17.74
CA LYS A 84 -15.12 -15.96 18.76
C LYS A 84 -15.98 -14.69 18.86
N ALA A 85 -16.51 -14.20 17.74
CA ALA A 85 -17.47 -13.10 17.72
C ALA A 85 -18.76 -13.42 18.49
N LEU A 86 -19.23 -14.68 18.43
CA LEU A 86 -20.42 -15.15 19.14
C LEU A 86 -20.17 -15.43 20.63
N THR A 87 -18.96 -15.83 21.00
CA THR A 87 -18.64 -16.25 22.37
C THR A 87 -18.09 -15.12 23.25
N ASP A 88 -17.15 -14.31 22.73
CA ASP A 88 -16.36 -13.37 23.54
C ASP A 88 -16.52 -11.90 23.10
N GLY A 89 -17.29 -11.62 22.04
CA GLY A 89 -17.55 -10.27 21.54
C GLY A 89 -16.30 -9.48 21.14
N SER A 90 -15.15 -10.13 21.00
CA SER A 90 -13.84 -9.54 20.68
C SER A 90 -13.11 -10.34 19.59
N PRO A 91 -13.70 -10.50 18.39
CA PRO A 91 -13.01 -11.12 17.27
C PRO A 91 -11.85 -10.23 16.81
N LEU A 92 -10.76 -10.84 16.34
CA LEU A 92 -9.64 -10.11 15.75
C LEU A 92 -10.06 -9.40 14.45
N ILE A 93 -10.99 -10.02 13.71
CA ILE A 93 -11.54 -9.50 12.46
C ILE A 93 -13.07 -9.50 12.59
N GLU A 94 -13.67 -8.32 12.65
CA GLU A 94 -15.13 -8.17 12.62
C GLU A 94 -15.68 -8.47 11.22
N LEU A 95 -15.97 -9.75 10.96
CA LEU A 95 -16.53 -10.22 9.70
C LEU A 95 -17.91 -9.60 9.38
N SER A 96 -18.60 -9.05 10.39
CA SER A 96 -19.84 -8.28 10.25
C SER A 96 -19.65 -7.02 9.41
N LEU A 97 -18.47 -6.38 9.45
CA LEU A 97 -18.19 -5.16 8.67
C LEU A 97 -18.24 -5.44 7.17
N PHE A 98 -17.83 -6.62 6.72
CA PHE A 98 -17.93 -7.02 5.30
C PHE A 98 -19.37 -7.13 4.78
N ARG A 99 -20.38 -7.22 5.65
CA ARG A 99 -21.80 -7.11 5.23
C ARG A 99 -22.20 -5.68 4.87
N VAL A 100 -21.47 -4.69 5.38
CA VAL A 100 -21.71 -3.28 5.05
C VAL A 100 -21.14 -3.02 3.65
N LYS A 101 -22.02 -2.78 2.68
CA LYS A 101 -21.64 -2.60 1.27
C LYS A 101 -20.55 -1.53 1.07
N SER A 102 -20.60 -0.44 1.84
CA SER A 102 -19.60 0.63 1.76
C SER A 102 -18.22 0.19 2.26
N PHE A 103 -18.15 -0.69 3.26
CA PHE A 103 -16.89 -1.24 3.78
C PHE A 103 -16.28 -2.23 2.79
N ALA A 104 -17.07 -3.18 2.28
CA ALA A 104 -16.61 -4.12 1.26
C ALA A 104 -16.15 -3.40 -0.02
N ALA A 105 -16.88 -2.38 -0.47
CA ALA A 105 -16.48 -1.54 -1.60
C ALA A 105 -15.18 -0.77 -1.31
N GLY A 106 -15.02 -0.23 -0.09
CA GLY A 106 -13.81 0.46 0.34
C GLY A 106 -12.57 -0.44 0.28
N ILE A 107 -12.68 -1.66 0.82
CA ILE A 107 -11.60 -2.66 0.76
C ILE A 107 -11.27 -3.05 -0.69
N ALA A 108 -12.29 -3.28 -1.52
CA ALA A 108 -12.08 -3.63 -2.92
C ALA A 108 -11.35 -2.51 -3.68
N VAL A 109 -11.73 -1.25 -3.44
CA VAL A 109 -11.03 -0.08 -4.00
C VAL A 109 -9.59 -0.01 -3.48
N GLN A 110 -9.37 -0.20 -2.19
CA GLN A 110 -8.04 -0.17 -1.59
C GLN A 110 -7.13 -1.27 -2.14
N LEU A 111 -7.66 -2.48 -2.30
CA LEU A 111 -6.94 -3.62 -2.89
C LEU A 111 -6.58 -3.32 -4.35
N THR A 112 -7.56 -2.87 -5.15
CA THR A 112 -7.36 -2.51 -6.56
C THR A 112 -6.31 -1.42 -6.70
N PHE A 113 -6.37 -0.40 -5.84
CA PHE A 113 -5.43 0.70 -5.81
C PHE A 113 -4.02 0.25 -5.43
N GLY A 114 -3.89 -0.59 -4.39
CA GLY A 114 -2.61 -1.15 -3.96
C GLY A 114 -1.95 -2.02 -5.03
N VAL A 115 -2.74 -2.89 -5.69
CA VAL A 115 -2.26 -3.70 -6.82
C VAL A 115 -1.82 -2.81 -7.99
N GLY A 116 -2.64 -1.82 -8.35
CA GLY A 116 -2.32 -0.88 -9.43
C GLY A 116 -1.04 -0.09 -9.18
N LEU A 117 -0.86 0.44 -7.96
CA LEU A 117 0.38 1.11 -7.56
C LEU A 117 1.59 0.17 -7.62
N GLY A 118 1.44 -1.07 -7.11
CA GLY A 118 2.51 -2.07 -7.15
C GLY A 118 2.95 -2.39 -8.58
N ILE A 119 1.99 -2.63 -9.49
CA ILE A 119 2.26 -2.87 -10.91
C ILE A 119 2.90 -1.64 -11.55
N PHE A 120 2.39 -0.44 -11.28
CA PHE A 120 2.95 0.80 -11.81
C PHE A 120 4.43 0.96 -11.40
N PHE A 121 4.75 0.88 -10.11
CA PHE A 121 6.13 1.03 -9.64
C PHE A 121 7.06 -0.06 -10.18
N LEU A 122 6.57 -1.29 -10.31
CA LEU A 122 7.32 -2.39 -10.91
C LEU A 122 7.66 -2.09 -12.38
N VAL A 123 6.64 -1.80 -13.19
CA VAL A 123 6.80 -1.49 -14.62
C VAL A 123 7.64 -0.24 -14.83
N TRP A 124 7.41 0.81 -14.04
CA TRP A 124 8.18 2.05 -14.09
C TRP A 124 9.66 1.82 -13.79
N THR A 125 9.97 1.01 -12.78
CA THR A 125 11.35 0.64 -12.44
C THR A 125 12.01 -0.19 -13.55
N LEU A 126 11.30 -1.17 -14.10
CA LEU A 126 11.79 -1.98 -15.21
C LEU A 126 11.99 -1.15 -16.49
N TYR A 127 11.09 -0.21 -16.76
CA TYR A 127 11.19 0.70 -17.89
C TYR A 127 12.47 1.53 -17.83
N MET A 128 12.79 2.13 -16.68
CA MET A 128 14.01 2.92 -16.52
C MET A 128 15.28 2.07 -16.53
N GLN A 129 15.30 0.95 -15.80
CA GLN A 129 16.52 0.16 -15.64
C GLN A 129 16.79 -0.77 -16.82
N THR A 130 15.78 -1.54 -17.24
CA THR A 130 15.92 -2.53 -18.32
C THR A 130 15.65 -1.90 -19.69
N GLY A 131 14.69 -0.98 -19.79
CA GLY A 131 14.42 -0.25 -21.03
C GLY A 131 15.49 0.80 -21.32
N LEU A 132 15.55 1.85 -20.50
CA LEU A 132 16.44 3.01 -20.73
C LEU A 132 17.90 2.76 -20.35
N GLY A 133 18.23 1.61 -19.74
CA GLY A 133 19.57 1.30 -19.26
C GLY A 133 20.05 2.21 -18.13
N TRP A 134 19.15 2.88 -17.41
CA TRP A 134 19.52 3.81 -16.35
C TRP A 134 20.05 3.09 -15.13
N SER A 135 21.02 3.73 -14.46
CA SER A 135 21.48 3.26 -13.16
C SER A 135 20.37 3.32 -12.12
N VAL A 136 20.42 2.41 -11.14
CA VAL A 136 19.48 2.36 -10.01
C VAL A 136 19.38 3.72 -9.29
N LEU A 137 20.52 4.43 -9.17
CA LEU A 137 20.55 5.75 -8.55
C LEU A 137 19.75 6.79 -9.35
N ARG A 138 19.91 6.82 -10.68
CA ARG A 138 19.17 7.73 -11.55
C ARG A 138 17.67 7.45 -11.53
N ALA A 139 17.29 6.17 -11.59
CA ALA A 139 15.89 5.75 -11.47
C ALA A 139 15.29 6.17 -10.12
N GLY A 140 16.01 5.95 -9.01
CA GLY A 140 15.58 6.35 -7.68
C GLY A 140 15.41 7.86 -7.52
N VAL A 141 16.38 8.66 -7.99
CA VAL A 141 16.30 10.14 -7.94
C VAL A 141 15.15 10.68 -8.78
N THR A 142 14.81 10.01 -9.89
CA THR A 142 13.65 10.38 -10.73
C THR A 142 12.32 10.25 -9.97
N GLY A 143 12.26 9.45 -8.91
CA GLY A 143 11.07 9.31 -8.05
C GLY A 143 10.91 10.39 -6.98
N ILE A 144 11.91 11.23 -6.73
CA ILE A 144 11.85 12.27 -5.68
C ILE A 144 10.66 13.22 -5.88
N PRO A 145 10.38 13.75 -7.10
CA PRO A 145 9.24 14.64 -7.32
C PRO A 145 7.91 14.01 -6.90
N PHE A 146 7.74 12.71 -7.16
CA PHE A 146 6.55 11.96 -6.73
C PHE A 146 6.43 11.97 -5.21
N SER A 147 7.48 11.56 -4.49
CA SER A 147 7.46 11.49 -3.02
C SER A 147 7.18 12.84 -2.38
N VAL A 148 7.82 13.91 -2.87
CA VAL A 148 7.60 15.27 -2.38
C VAL A 148 6.16 15.71 -2.62
N ALA A 149 5.62 15.48 -3.82
CA ALA A 149 4.25 15.81 -4.17
C ALA A 149 3.24 15.08 -3.27
N VAL A 150 3.45 13.78 -3.01
CA VAL A 150 2.62 13.00 -2.08
C VAL A 150 2.62 13.62 -0.69
N SER A 151 3.80 13.90 -0.12
CA SER A 151 3.92 14.45 1.24
C SER A 151 3.24 15.80 1.38
N VAL A 152 3.45 16.71 0.42
CA VAL A 152 2.84 18.05 0.43
C VAL A 152 1.32 17.96 0.25
N ALA A 153 0.86 17.17 -0.73
CA ALA A 153 -0.56 17.03 -1.01
C ALA A 153 -1.30 16.34 0.15
N ALA A 154 -0.70 15.33 0.79
CA ALA A 154 -1.26 14.69 1.97
C ALA A 154 -1.46 15.68 3.13
N GLY A 155 -0.45 16.51 3.43
CA GLY A 155 -0.56 17.56 4.45
C GLY A 155 -1.67 18.57 4.17
N ILE A 156 -1.77 19.05 2.92
CA ILE A 156 -2.83 19.98 2.50
C ILE A 156 -4.21 19.30 2.51
N SER A 157 -4.26 18.02 2.13
CA SER A 157 -5.48 17.23 2.09
C SER A 157 -6.13 17.19 3.47
N VAL A 158 -5.39 16.74 4.48
CA VAL A 158 -5.88 16.61 5.87
C VAL A 158 -6.25 17.98 6.44
N GLN A 159 -5.38 18.98 6.29
CA GLN A 159 -5.55 20.27 6.98
C GLN A 159 -6.65 21.15 6.37
N LYS A 160 -6.84 21.10 5.04
CA LYS A 160 -7.66 22.10 4.33
C LYS A 160 -8.74 21.51 3.43
N LEU A 161 -8.43 20.44 2.70
CA LEU A 161 -9.34 19.95 1.66
C LEU A 161 -10.40 19.00 2.21
N VAL A 162 -10.03 18.06 3.08
CA VAL A 162 -10.97 17.11 3.68
C VAL A 162 -12.05 17.82 4.51
N PRO A 163 -11.75 18.79 5.39
CA PRO A 163 -12.77 19.51 6.15
C PRO A 163 -13.74 20.30 5.27
N ARG A 164 -13.30 20.75 4.09
CA ARG A 164 -14.07 21.63 3.20
C ARG A 164 -14.86 20.87 2.12
N PHE A 165 -14.31 19.77 1.61
CA PHE A 165 -14.84 19.07 0.43
C PHE A 165 -15.18 17.60 0.68
N GLY A 166 -14.79 17.04 1.84
CA GLY A 166 -15.10 15.66 2.24
C GLY A 166 -14.73 14.62 1.19
N ARG A 167 -15.67 13.72 0.85
CA ARG A 167 -15.46 12.63 -0.11
C ARG A 167 -15.05 13.06 -1.53
N LYS A 168 -15.31 14.32 -1.93
CA LYS A 168 -14.91 14.83 -3.26
C LYS A 168 -13.40 14.91 -3.43
N VAL A 169 -12.64 15.01 -2.32
CA VAL A 169 -11.17 15.02 -2.34
C VAL A 169 -10.60 13.71 -2.88
N LEU A 170 -11.19 12.57 -2.49
CA LEU A 170 -10.76 11.26 -2.98
C LEU A 170 -11.02 11.11 -4.49
N GLN A 171 -12.17 11.60 -4.97
CA GLN A 171 -12.52 11.60 -6.39
C GLN A 171 -11.54 12.48 -7.20
N ALA A 172 -11.22 13.67 -6.69
CA ALA A 172 -10.23 14.54 -7.31
C ALA A 172 -8.83 13.89 -7.34
N GLY A 173 -8.43 13.21 -6.26
CA GLY A 173 -7.19 12.44 -6.22
C GLY A 173 -7.13 11.33 -7.26
N ALA A 174 -8.22 10.57 -7.41
CA ALA A 174 -8.31 9.52 -8.42
C ALA A 174 -8.21 10.07 -9.85
N LEU A 175 -8.90 11.18 -10.13
CA LEU A 175 -8.83 11.86 -11.43
C LEU A 175 -7.43 12.38 -11.73
N LEU A 176 -6.73 12.96 -10.73
CA LEU A 176 -5.35 13.40 -10.89
C LEU A 176 -4.41 12.24 -11.15
N MET A 177 -4.58 11.09 -10.49
CA MET A 177 -3.78 9.91 -10.80
C MET A 177 -3.99 9.40 -12.22
N ILE A 178 -5.24 9.36 -12.69
CA ILE A 178 -5.55 8.99 -14.08
C ILE A 178 -4.89 9.99 -15.05
N ALA A 179 -5.03 11.29 -14.78
CA ALA A 179 -4.42 12.34 -15.61
C ALA A 179 -2.89 12.22 -15.66
N GLY A 180 -2.25 12.02 -14.51
CA GLY A 180 -0.80 11.84 -14.45
C GLY A 180 -0.32 10.59 -15.19
N LEU A 181 -1.07 9.48 -15.12
CA LEU A 181 -0.78 8.27 -15.87
C LEU A 181 -0.93 8.49 -17.39
N LEU A 182 -1.98 9.20 -17.83
CA LEU A 182 -2.19 9.53 -19.23
C LEU A 182 -1.10 10.46 -19.78
N ILE A 183 -0.67 11.45 -18.99
CA ILE A 183 0.48 12.32 -19.34
C ILE A 183 1.75 11.47 -19.46
N TYR A 184 1.98 10.54 -18.52
CA TYR A 184 3.15 9.67 -18.55
C TYR A 184 3.16 8.78 -19.81
N LEU A 185 2.01 8.20 -20.16
CA LEU A 185 1.84 7.39 -21.37
C LEU A 185 2.12 8.22 -22.63
N TRP A 186 1.56 9.43 -22.71
CA TRP A 186 1.78 10.33 -23.83
C TRP A 186 3.25 10.74 -23.97
N GLU A 187 3.93 11.10 -22.88
CA GLU A 187 5.37 11.41 -22.92
C GLU A 187 6.20 10.18 -23.31
N SER A 188 5.82 9.00 -22.82
CA SER A 188 6.49 7.74 -23.18
C SER A 188 6.33 7.43 -24.68
N GLU A 189 5.18 7.70 -25.30
CA GLU A 189 4.97 7.53 -26.74
C GLU A 189 5.75 8.56 -27.57
N GLN A 190 5.81 9.81 -27.10
CA GLN A 190 6.50 10.89 -27.81
C GLN A 190 8.01 10.75 -27.80
N TYR A 191 8.59 10.45 -26.63
CA TYR A 191 10.05 10.44 -26.45
C TYR A 191 10.66 9.04 -26.52
N GLY A 192 9.84 7.99 -26.40
CA GLY A 192 10.29 6.61 -26.40
C GLY A 192 11.47 6.39 -25.45
N MET A 193 12.54 5.80 -25.98
CA MET A 193 13.75 5.48 -25.22
C MET A 193 14.68 6.69 -24.96
N GLY A 194 14.33 7.88 -25.46
CA GLY A 194 15.07 9.12 -25.26
C GLY A 194 14.56 9.98 -24.10
N ILE A 195 13.51 9.54 -23.41
CA ILE A 195 12.89 10.30 -22.32
C ILE A 195 13.91 10.60 -21.20
N SER A 196 13.89 11.80 -20.67
CA SER A 196 14.79 12.28 -19.61
C SER A 196 14.06 12.42 -18.27
N SER A 197 14.81 12.37 -17.16
CA SER A 197 14.24 12.42 -15.80
C SER A 197 13.37 13.66 -15.54
N TRP A 198 13.70 14.80 -16.15
CA TRP A 198 12.92 16.03 -16.01
C TRP A 198 11.56 15.97 -16.70
N GLN A 199 11.46 15.26 -17.83
CA GLN A 199 10.19 15.10 -18.54
C GLN A 199 9.22 14.30 -17.66
N MET A 200 9.70 13.21 -17.05
CA MET A 200 8.92 12.41 -16.10
C MET A 200 8.49 13.17 -14.84
N ALA A 201 9.10 14.32 -14.52
CA ALA A 201 8.81 15.02 -13.27
C ALA A 201 7.35 15.52 -13.22
N VAL A 202 6.81 16.03 -14.33
CA VAL A 202 5.44 16.55 -14.40
C VAL A 202 4.40 15.46 -14.15
N PRO A 203 4.36 14.33 -14.90
CA PRO A 203 3.40 13.27 -14.64
C PRO A 203 3.57 12.68 -13.23
N LEU A 204 4.81 12.53 -12.74
CA LEU A 204 5.06 12.03 -11.39
C LEU A 204 4.56 12.98 -10.29
N VAL A 205 4.68 14.30 -10.48
CA VAL A 205 4.10 15.28 -9.54
C VAL A 205 2.58 15.19 -9.57
N VAL A 206 1.96 15.13 -10.74
CA VAL A 206 0.49 15.02 -10.88
C VAL A 206 -0.02 13.74 -10.21
N MET A 207 0.62 12.60 -10.47
CA MET A 207 0.31 11.33 -9.81
C MET A 207 0.54 11.39 -8.30
N GLY A 208 1.64 12.02 -7.86
CA GLY A 208 1.98 12.17 -6.46
C GLY A 208 0.96 13.02 -5.69
N VAL A 209 0.50 14.13 -6.29
CA VAL A 209 -0.59 14.93 -5.71
C VAL A 209 -1.86 14.08 -5.61
N GLY A 210 -2.22 13.36 -6.69
CA GLY A 210 -3.38 12.48 -6.68
C GLY A 210 -3.33 11.43 -5.57
N MET A 211 -2.18 10.77 -5.39
CA MET A 211 -1.97 9.80 -4.32
C MET A 211 -2.04 10.45 -2.93
N GLY A 212 -1.44 11.62 -2.72
CA GLY A 212 -1.51 12.33 -1.44
C GLY A 212 -2.94 12.70 -1.05
N LEU A 213 -3.80 13.05 -2.01
CA LEU A 213 -5.22 13.30 -1.78
C LEU A 213 -6.04 12.04 -1.46
N ILE A 214 -5.58 10.86 -1.83
CA ILE A 214 -6.26 9.57 -1.58
C ILE A 214 -5.79 8.94 -0.26
N VAL A 215 -4.49 8.92 0.00
CA VAL A 215 -3.90 8.22 1.16
C VAL A 215 -4.28 8.90 2.47
N ALA A 216 -4.24 10.23 2.52
CA ALA A 216 -4.56 11.00 3.73
C ALA A 216 -5.99 10.74 4.29
N PRO A 217 -7.06 10.86 3.49
CA PRO A 217 -8.42 10.60 3.98
C PRO A 217 -8.69 9.12 4.28
N LEU A 218 -8.01 8.19 3.61
CA LEU A 218 -8.20 6.76 3.84
C LEU A 218 -7.81 6.34 5.26
N THR A 219 -6.74 6.92 5.80
CA THR A 219 -6.32 6.69 7.19
C THR A 219 -7.30 7.27 8.21
N ASP A 220 -7.86 8.46 7.96
CA ASP A 220 -8.82 9.09 8.88
C ASP A 220 -10.23 8.48 8.80
N MET A 221 -10.64 7.92 7.66
CA MET A 221 -11.96 7.28 7.52
C MET A 221 -12.04 5.87 8.13
N VAL A 222 -10.89 5.28 8.47
CA VAL A 222 -10.80 3.93 9.07
C VAL A 222 -10.68 3.98 10.60
N LEU A 223 -10.37 5.15 11.17
CA LEU A 223 -10.30 5.42 12.61
C LEU A 223 -11.58 6.12 13.11
#